data_AF-J5GC01-F1
#
_entry.id   AF-J5GC01-F1
#
_cell.length_a   1.000
_cell.length_b   1.000
_cell.length_c   1.000
_cell.angle_alpha   90.00
_cell.angle_beta   90.00
_cell.angle_gamma   90.00
#
_symmetry.space_group_name_H-M   'P 1'
#
loop_
_entity.id
_entity.type
_entity.pdbx_description
1 polymer ?
#
loop_
_entity_poly.entity_id
_entity_poly.type
_entity_poly.pdbx_seq_one_letter_code
_entity_poly.pdbx_strand_id
1 'polypeptide(L)'
;MTANQIIWNGARYNRDENEYKRIDNLENIVEIPKDCDVKDIWAVASYYAKDDVECDARLKELEKIYDTEGKKATVENILSQELGNNKKTVMEYLIVDGILISSLREDEKLLNTVIEYCFDRDYGFFGYKRYIDIGNKLYRKNEKLEEIIKAFEILSKYTIDRAIAIPEPKDEDEGAVETGYYHGMIQLFQTFSSMSYFADDLLLERSYPHGDNRKYIVRATIKEDYDIVLSYKKYKSFINLGNISIYGKYKNLNMIVQYTGFGYLDYRDIEENIAFRSIAIRKVYDKLFEIDIMSDHFGLRSTYVLIYDTDMNTIEGFSYGIYPGFILFNETNIDTPEAIRNFNTNFSKGGYFGEFSNELEYDENNPLTLENFGERMDEIWDMNKKTLEVLGKDYNISMEMIVMDLSGEEPLKRKE
;
A
#
# COMPACT_ATOMS: atom_id res chain seq x y z
N MET A 1 -0.07 9.29 -17.01
CA MET A 1 -0.46 9.76 -15.70
C MET A 1 0.51 9.05 -14.80
N THR A 2 1.26 9.79 -14.01
CA THR A 2 2.17 9.16 -13.06
C THR A 2 1.42 8.97 -11.75
N ALA A 3 1.80 7.97 -10.96
CA ALA A 3 1.18 7.77 -9.66
C ALA A 3 1.38 8.99 -8.76
N ASN A 4 0.35 9.30 -7.98
CA ASN A 4 0.34 10.40 -7.03
C ASN A 4 1.08 10.04 -5.73
N GLN A 5 0.97 8.77 -5.35
CA GLN A 5 1.59 8.18 -4.19
C GLN A 5 2.04 6.77 -4.55
N ILE A 6 3.16 6.35 -3.99
CA ILE A 6 3.60 4.96 -4.03
C ILE A 6 3.87 4.48 -2.61
N ILE A 7 3.72 3.18 -2.40
CA ILE A 7 4.27 2.51 -1.23
C ILE A 7 5.40 1.61 -1.72
N TRP A 8 6.58 1.77 -1.14
CA TRP A 8 7.72 0.93 -1.42
C TRP A 8 8.25 0.34 -0.12
N ASN A 9 8.34 -1.00 -0.06
CA ASN A 9 8.95 -1.72 1.06
C ASN A 9 8.42 -1.25 2.43
N GLY A 10 7.08 -1.12 2.53
CA GLY A 10 6.44 -0.70 3.79
C GLY A 10 6.57 0.78 4.15
N ALA A 11 7.02 1.66 3.25
CA ALA A 11 7.11 3.10 3.48
C ALA A 11 6.34 3.90 2.41
N ARG A 12 5.64 4.96 2.82
CA ARG A 12 4.91 5.83 1.88
C ARG A 12 5.80 6.90 1.25
N TYR A 13 5.56 7.13 -0.04
CA TYR A 13 6.17 8.20 -0.80
C TYR A 13 5.11 8.97 -1.58
N ASN A 14 5.08 10.29 -1.43
CA ASN A 14 4.20 11.15 -2.22
C ASN A 14 4.99 11.80 -3.35
N ARG A 15 4.33 11.95 -4.50
CA ARG A 15 4.91 12.66 -5.62
C ARG A 15 4.82 14.17 -5.44
N ASP A 16 5.95 14.85 -5.62
CA ASP A 16 5.99 16.30 -5.80
C ASP A 16 6.07 16.67 -7.30
N GLU A 17 6.52 17.87 -7.65
CA GLU A 17 6.60 18.29 -9.06
C GLU A 17 7.52 17.40 -9.91
N ASN A 18 8.54 16.78 -9.33
CA ASN A 18 9.60 16.08 -10.07
C ASN A 18 9.89 14.65 -9.57
N GLU A 19 9.76 14.37 -8.27
CA GLU A 19 10.24 13.13 -7.64
C GLU A 19 9.28 12.60 -6.56
N TYR A 20 9.52 11.37 -6.11
CA TYR A 20 8.83 10.79 -4.96
C TYR A 20 9.61 11.11 -3.69
N LYS A 21 8.91 11.61 -2.67
CA LYS A 21 9.48 11.92 -1.36
C LYS A 21 8.86 11.05 -0.29
N ARG A 22 9.72 10.39 0.47
CA ARG A 22 9.33 9.67 1.68
C ARG A 22 8.63 10.62 2.64
N ILE A 23 7.46 10.22 3.12
CA ILE A 23 6.64 11.04 4.02
C ILE A 23 7.05 10.80 5.47
N ASP A 24 7.37 9.54 5.78
CA ASP A 24 7.36 9.07 7.15
C ASP A 24 8.74 8.90 7.75
N ASN A 25 8.88 9.48 8.95
CA ASN A 25 9.92 9.14 9.91
C ASN A 25 9.23 8.42 11.07
N LEU A 26 9.42 7.12 11.15
CA LEU A 26 8.87 6.32 12.23
C LEU A 26 9.52 6.72 13.56
N GLU A 27 8.71 7.18 14.51
CA GLU A 27 9.10 7.50 15.87
C GLU A 27 8.68 6.37 16.83
N ASN A 28 9.32 6.29 17.99
CA ASN A 28 8.98 5.33 19.06
C ASN A 28 9.03 3.84 18.65
N ILE A 29 9.80 3.48 17.62
CA ILE A 29 9.99 2.08 17.22
C ILE A 29 10.74 1.33 18.32
N VAL A 30 10.19 0.18 18.73
CA VAL A 30 10.86 -0.76 19.64
C VAL A 30 11.63 -1.81 18.84
N GLU A 31 12.78 -2.25 19.31
CA GLU A 31 13.45 -3.39 18.71
C GLU A 31 12.75 -4.68 19.15
N ILE A 32 12.16 -5.41 18.21
CA ILE A 32 11.58 -6.74 18.47
C ILE A 32 12.49 -7.82 17.89
N PRO A 33 12.55 -9.02 18.51
CA PRO A 33 13.28 -10.15 17.96
C PRO A 33 12.81 -10.50 16.55
N LYS A 34 13.74 -10.83 15.64
CA LYS A 34 13.42 -11.15 14.24
C LYS A 34 12.58 -12.42 14.09
N ASP A 35 12.60 -13.29 15.10
CA ASP A 35 11.80 -14.51 15.19
C ASP A 35 10.44 -14.30 15.87
N CYS A 36 10.12 -13.08 16.32
CA CYS A 36 8.80 -12.73 16.82
C CYS A 36 7.73 -13.01 15.75
N ASP A 37 6.67 -13.72 16.14
CA ASP A 37 5.51 -13.91 15.27
C ASP A 37 4.72 -12.61 15.19
N VAL A 38 4.94 -11.84 14.11
CA VAL A 38 4.30 -10.54 13.88
C VAL A 38 2.78 -10.67 13.72
N LYS A 39 2.28 -11.88 13.45
CA LYS A 39 0.85 -12.19 13.36
C LYS A 39 0.19 -12.24 14.74
N ASP A 40 0.96 -12.57 15.78
CA ASP A 40 0.50 -12.47 17.17
C ASP A 40 0.63 -11.02 17.63
N ILE A 41 -0.43 -10.26 17.39
CA ILE A 41 -0.43 -8.82 17.69
C ILE A 41 -0.28 -8.52 19.18
N TRP A 42 -0.69 -9.44 20.05
CA TRP A 42 -0.53 -9.31 21.50
C TRP A 42 0.94 -9.49 21.89
N ALA A 43 1.64 -10.44 21.25
CA ALA A 43 3.09 -10.57 21.41
C ALA A 43 3.82 -9.31 20.96
N VAL A 44 3.49 -8.77 19.78
CA VAL A 44 4.08 -7.50 19.28
C VAL A 44 3.81 -6.35 20.26
N ALA A 45 2.55 -6.18 20.69
CA ALA A 45 2.15 -5.15 21.65
C ALA A 45 2.87 -5.29 23.01
N SER A 46 3.15 -6.52 23.45
CA SER A 46 3.88 -6.77 24.70
C SER A 46 5.30 -6.19 24.70
N TYR A 47 5.97 -6.10 23.55
CA TYR A 47 7.27 -5.44 23.44
C TYR A 47 7.16 -3.94 23.66
N TYR A 48 6.07 -3.32 23.22
CA TYR A 48 5.78 -1.92 23.51
C TYR A 48 5.35 -1.70 24.97
N ALA A 49 4.67 -2.67 25.59
CA ALA A 49 4.35 -2.61 27.02
C ALA A 49 5.55 -2.86 27.95
N LYS A 50 6.60 -3.50 27.44
CA LYS A 50 7.76 -3.90 28.24
C LYS A 50 8.38 -2.71 28.97
N ASP A 51 8.60 -2.90 30.27
CA ASP A 51 9.18 -1.94 31.20
C ASP A 51 8.38 -0.63 31.35
N ASP A 52 7.11 -0.61 30.92
CA ASP A 52 6.19 0.53 31.03
C ASP A 52 4.89 0.11 31.75
N VAL A 53 4.72 0.57 33.00
CA VAL A 53 3.60 0.16 33.86
C VAL A 53 2.24 0.62 33.33
N GLU A 54 2.16 1.78 32.66
CA GLU A 54 0.92 2.27 32.08
C GLU A 54 0.53 1.42 30.86
N CYS A 55 1.51 1.13 30.00
CA CYS A 55 1.29 0.30 28.81
C CYS A 55 0.95 -1.15 29.20
N ASP A 56 1.63 -1.74 30.19
CA ASP A 56 1.34 -3.11 30.67
C ASP A 56 -0.07 -3.22 31.27
N ALA A 57 -0.48 -2.23 32.09
CA ALA A 57 -1.84 -2.20 32.62
C ALA A 57 -2.89 -2.07 31.51
N ARG A 58 -2.62 -1.22 30.51
CA ARG A 58 -3.50 -0.99 29.37
C ARG A 58 -3.59 -2.21 28.46
N LEU A 59 -2.48 -2.88 28.19
CA LEU A 59 -2.44 -4.11 27.40
C LEU A 59 -3.34 -5.19 28.01
N LYS A 60 -3.21 -5.44 29.32
CA LYS A 60 -4.05 -6.40 30.05
C LYS A 60 -5.53 -6.06 30.04
N GLU A 61 -5.86 -4.76 30.08
CA GLU A 61 -7.24 -4.29 29.94
C GLU A 61 -7.78 -4.63 28.54
N LEU A 62 -7.01 -4.35 27.49
CA LEU A 62 -7.38 -4.61 26.10
C LEU A 62 -7.50 -6.10 25.78
N GLU A 63 -6.60 -6.94 26.30
CA GLU A 63 -6.70 -8.40 26.23
C GLU A 63 -8.01 -8.89 26.86
N LYS A 64 -8.35 -8.37 28.05
CA LYS A 64 -9.60 -8.73 28.71
C LYS A 64 -10.83 -8.28 27.92
N ILE A 65 -10.84 -7.08 27.35
CA ILE A 65 -11.93 -6.61 26.48
C ILE A 65 -12.04 -7.52 25.25
N TYR A 66 -10.91 -7.87 24.64
CA TYR A 66 -10.89 -8.78 23.49
C TYR A 66 -11.48 -10.15 23.83
N ASP A 67 -11.09 -10.75 24.95
CA ASP A 67 -11.56 -12.06 25.38
C ASP A 67 -13.05 -12.07 25.76
N THR A 68 -13.58 -10.96 26.28
CA THR A 68 -14.95 -10.88 26.82
C THR A 68 -15.96 -10.28 25.84
N GLU A 69 -15.55 -9.29 25.04
CA GLU A 69 -16.41 -8.47 24.20
C GLU A 69 -16.03 -8.55 22.70
N GLY A 70 -14.84 -9.07 22.38
CA GLY A 70 -14.40 -9.38 21.02
C GLY A 70 -13.73 -8.24 20.26
N LYS A 71 -13.22 -8.58 19.06
CA LYS A 71 -12.46 -7.72 18.12
C LYS A 71 -13.01 -6.30 17.99
N LYS A 72 -14.31 -6.18 17.69
CA LYS A 72 -14.96 -4.88 17.47
C LYS A 72 -14.95 -3.99 18.71
N ALA A 73 -15.27 -4.54 19.88
CA ALA A 73 -15.31 -3.77 21.12
C ALA A 73 -13.92 -3.27 21.51
N THR A 74 -12.88 -4.09 21.33
CA THR A 74 -11.48 -3.68 21.54
C THR A 74 -11.10 -2.51 20.65
N VAL A 75 -11.40 -2.59 19.36
CA VAL A 75 -11.09 -1.52 18.39
C VAL A 75 -11.86 -0.24 18.71
N GLU A 76 -13.16 -0.32 19.01
CA GLU A 76 -13.95 0.86 19.41
C GLU A 76 -13.44 1.47 20.73
N ASN A 77 -12.99 0.64 21.69
CA ASN A 77 -12.41 1.11 22.95
C ASN A 77 -11.12 1.92 22.74
N ILE A 78 -10.29 1.52 21.78
CA ILE A 78 -9.06 2.24 21.40
C ILE A 78 -9.41 3.52 20.65
N LEU A 79 -10.18 3.43 19.56
CA LEU A 79 -10.41 4.55 18.64
C LEU A 79 -11.34 5.64 19.21
N SER A 80 -12.12 5.33 20.25
CA SER A 80 -12.95 6.32 20.96
C SER A 80 -12.15 7.22 21.90
N GLN A 81 -10.90 6.87 22.21
CA GLN A 81 -10.05 7.69 23.07
C GLN A 81 -9.41 8.85 22.30
N GLU A 82 -9.03 9.88 23.06
CA GLU A 82 -8.19 10.95 22.53
C GLU A 82 -6.78 10.42 22.30
N LEU A 83 -6.13 10.90 21.24
CA LEU A 83 -4.77 10.49 20.93
C LEU A 83 -3.80 10.97 22.02
N GLY A 84 -2.99 10.03 22.51
CA GLY A 84 -1.76 10.36 23.22
C GLY A 84 -0.63 10.61 22.22
N ASN A 85 0.50 11.13 22.72
CA ASN A 85 1.74 11.16 21.95
C ASN A 85 2.82 10.38 22.71
N ASN A 86 2.65 9.06 22.76
CA ASN A 86 3.51 8.18 23.55
C ASN A 86 3.52 6.74 23.02
N LYS A 87 4.41 5.93 23.59
CA LYS A 87 4.57 4.49 23.36
C LYS A 87 3.24 3.70 23.44
N LYS A 88 2.33 4.11 24.33
CA LYS A 88 0.99 3.52 24.49
C LYS A 88 0.15 3.66 23.21
N THR A 89 0.16 4.84 22.59
CA THR A 89 -0.61 5.07 21.36
C THR A 89 -0.13 4.15 20.24
N VAL A 90 1.19 4.00 20.07
CA VAL A 90 1.74 3.06 19.08
C VAL A 90 1.29 1.62 19.38
N MET A 91 1.39 1.17 20.62
CA MET A 91 0.92 -0.16 21.04
C MET A 91 -0.57 -0.39 20.70
N GLU A 92 -1.43 0.58 21.03
CA GLU A 92 -2.87 0.49 20.78
C GLU A 92 -3.20 0.43 19.28
N TYR A 93 -2.54 1.24 18.46
CA TYR A 93 -2.79 1.26 17.02
C TYR A 93 -2.20 0.03 16.31
N LEU A 94 -1.09 -0.54 16.81
CA LEU A 94 -0.64 -1.87 16.39
C LEU A 94 -1.73 -2.92 16.63
N ILE A 95 -2.38 -2.92 17.80
CA ILE A 95 -3.50 -3.82 18.10
C ILE A 95 -4.67 -3.60 17.12
N VAL A 96 -5.04 -2.35 16.83
CA VAL A 96 -6.09 -2.04 15.85
C VAL A 96 -5.76 -2.65 14.48
N ASP A 97 -4.54 -2.44 13.99
CA ASP A 97 -4.12 -2.90 12.66
C ASP A 97 -4.01 -4.42 12.59
N GLY A 98 -3.44 -5.07 13.60
CA GLY A 98 -3.37 -6.54 13.65
C GLY A 98 -4.76 -7.18 13.73
N ILE A 99 -5.70 -6.58 14.45
CA ILE A 99 -7.10 -7.02 14.46
C ILE A 99 -7.73 -6.80 13.07
N LEU A 100 -7.46 -5.68 12.40
CA LEU A 100 -7.96 -5.44 11.04
C LEU A 100 -7.42 -6.47 10.03
N ILE A 101 -6.12 -6.74 10.04
CA ILE A 101 -5.48 -7.71 9.14
C ILE A 101 -6.10 -9.09 9.32
N SER A 102 -6.20 -9.56 10.56
CA SER A 102 -6.76 -10.88 10.89
C SER A 102 -8.27 -10.99 10.64
N SER A 103 -8.97 -9.88 10.44
CA SER A 103 -10.43 -9.85 10.27
C SER A 103 -10.88 -9.40 8.90
N LEU A 104 -9.96 -8.99 8.02
CA LEU A 104 -10.28 -8.35 6.75
C LEU A 104 -11.29 -9.17 5.91
N ARG A 105 -11.13 -10.49 5.90
CA ARG A 105 -11.98 -11.41 5.10
C ARG A 105 -13.20 -11.93 5.86
N GLU A 106 -13.29 -11.66 7.16
CA GLU A 106 -14.33 -12.17 8.05
C GLU A 106 -15.37 -11.10 8.38
N ASP A 107 -14.96 -9.84 8.46
CA ASP A 107 -15.80 -8.77 9.00
C ASP A 107 -15.56 -7.40 8.31
N GLU A 108 -16.23 -7.20 7.17
CA GLU A 108 -16.30 -5.89 6.49
C GLU A 108 -16.80 -4.76 7.41
N LYS A 109 -17.62 -5.08 8.43
CA LYS A 109 -18.16 -4.06 9.34
C LYS A 109 -17.08 -3.48 10.24
N LEU A 110 -16.04 -4.26 10.57
CA LEU A 110 -14.91 -3.78 11.36
C LEU A 110 -14.12 -2.73 10.57
N LEU A 111 -13.82 -2.97 9.30
CA LEU A 111 -13.17 -2.00 8.42
C LEU A 111 -13.99 -0.69 8.33
N ASN A 112 -15.30 -0.79 8.10
CA ASN A 112 -16.17 0.39 8.10
C ASN A 112 -16.17 1.12 9.45
N THR A 113 -16.14 0.39 10.56
CA THR A 113 -16.07 0.98 11.91
C THR A 113 -14.78 1.80 12.07
N VAL A 114 -13.62 1.25 11.69
CA VAL A 114 -12.34 1.99 11.78
C VAL A 114 -12.35 3.23 10.88
N ILE A 115 -12.84 3.09 9.65
CA ILE A 115 -12.96 4.21 8.70
C ILE A 115 -13.83 5.33 9.28
N GLU A 116 -14.93 5.03 9.97
CA GLU A 116 -15.78 6.04 10.60
C GLU A 116 -15.02 6.89 11.64
N TYR A 117 -14.11 6.27 12.42
CA TYR A 117 -13.28 6.98 13.41
C TYR A 117 -12.17 7.84 12.79
N CYS A 118 -11.86 7.66 11.50
CA CYS A 118 -10.82 8.41 10.79
C CYS A 118 -11.27 9.81 10.34
N PHE A 119 -12.56 10.14 10.47
CA PHE A 119 -13.11 11.39 9.94
C PHE A 119 -13.92 12.15 10.97
N ASP A 120 -13.60 13.43 11.13
CA ASP A 120 -14.34 14.35 11.97
C ASP A 120 -15.14 15.34 11.14
N ARG A 121 -16.24 15.78 11.73
CA ARG A 121 -17.07 16.81 11.13
C ARG A 121 -16.33 18.15 11.15
N ASP A 122 -16.23 18.80 9.99
CA ASP A 122 -15.59 20.09 9.87
C ASP A 122 -16.54 21.23 10.28
N TYR A 123 -16.28 21.82 11.45
CA TYR A 123 -16.97 23.02 11.95
C TYR A 123 -16.26 24.32 11.55
N GLY A 124 -15.04 24.28 11.00
CA GLY A 124 -14.27 25.48 10.60
C GLY A 124 -14.85 26.20 9.39
N PHE A 125 -15.65 25.52 8.57
CA PHE A 125 -16.25 26.06 7.35
C PHE A 125 -17.39 27.08 7.59
N PHE A 126 -17.80 27.29 8.85
CA PHE A 126 -18.85 28.26 9.19
C PHE A 126 -18.47 29.74 8.98
N GLY A 127 -17.18 30.06 8.77
CA GLY A 127 -16.70 31.43 8.55
C GLY A 127 -17.10 32.06 7.21
N TYR A 128 -17.48 31.26 6.19
CA TYR A 128 -17.87 31.74 4.86
C TYR A 128 -19.38 31.66 4.59
N LYS A 129 -20.19 31.60 5.66
CA LYS A 129 -21.65 31.73 5.60
C LYS A 129 -22.03 33.11 5.04
N ARG A 130 -22.34 33.17 3.73
CA ARG A 130 -23.41 34.06 3.23
C ARG A 130 -23.98 33.71 1.85
N TYR A 131 -23.38 32.82 1.04
CA TYR A 131 -23.85 32.64 -0.35
C TYR A 131 -24.07 31.21 -0.87
N ILE A 132 -23.72 30.14 -0.14
CA ILE A 132 -23.97 28.75 -0.56
C ILE A 132 -24.45 27.95 0.65
N ASP A 133 -25.53 27.18 0.51
CA ASP A 133 -26.08 26.33 1.57
C ASP A 133 -25.29 25.00 1.65
N ILE A 134 -24.17 25.05 2.36
CA ILE A 134 -23.17 23.96 2.42
C ILE A 134 -23.42 23.02 3.62
N GLY A 135 -24.33 23.42 4.52
CA GLY A 135 -24.91 22.59 5.57
C GLY A 135 -23.93 21.86 6.51
N ASN A 136 -24.51 21.08 7.41
CA ASN A 136 -23.84 20.32 8.48
C ASN A 136 -23.12 19.05 7.97
N LYS A 137 -22.53 19.04 6.76
CA LYS A 137 -22.25 17.79 6.03
C LYS A 137 -20.79 17.56 5.59
N LEU A 138 -19.88 18.50 5.84
CA LEU A 138 -18.47 18.38 5.47
C LEU A 138 -17.68 17.61 6.53
N TYR A 139 -16.83 16.70 6.10
CA TYR A 139 -15.97 15.88 6.94
C TYR A 139 -14.54 15.94 6.44
N ARG A 140 -13.59 15.93 7.38
CA ARG A 140 -12.16 15.89 7.13
C ARG A 140 -11.54 14.73 7.87
N LYS A 141 -10.50 14.15 7.30
CA LYS A 141 -9.66 13.17 7.99
C LYS A 141 -9.07 13.78 9.25
N ASN A 142 -8.97 12.98 10.31
CA ASN A 142 -8.37 13.37 11.58
C ASN A 142 -7.03 12.66 11.80
N GLU A 143 -6.38 12.95 12.92
CA GLU A 143 -5.05 12.43 13.26
C GLU A 143 -5.03 10.91 13.45
N LYS A 144 -6.17 10.25 13.71
CA LYS A 144 -6.23 8.79 13.90
C LYS A 144 -5.91 8.03 12.63
N LEU A 145 -6.27 8.59 11.47
CA LEU A 145 -5.92 8.01 10.17
C LEU A 145 -4.40 7.89 10.04
N GLU A 146 -3.67 8.88 10.54
CA GLU A 146 -2.21 8.90 10.44
C GLU A 146 -1.56 7.92 11.43
N GLU A 147 -2.11 7.77 12.63
CA GLU A 147 -1.63 6.77 13.60
C GLU A 147 -1.88 5.33 13.13
N ILE A 148 -3.01 5.06 12.46
CA ILE A 148 -3.25 3.78 11.77
C ILE A 148 -2.16 3.55 10.72
N ILE A 149 -1.86 4.56 9.91
CA ILE A 149 -0.87 4.38 8.85
C ILE A 149 0.53 4.12 9.41
N LYS A 150 0.94 4.84 10.46
CA LYS A 150 2.23 4.59 11.14
C LYS A 150 2.31 3.18 11.72
N ALA A 151 1.22 2.67 12.31
CA ALA A 151 1.18 1.31 12.83
C ALA A 151 1.33 0.26 11.70
N PHE A 152 0.68 0.46 10.55
CA PHE A 152 0.90 -0.37 9.36
C PHE A 152 2.33 -0.33 8.83
N GLU A 153 2.98 0.84 8.83
CA GLU A 153 4.39 0.95 8.45
C GLU A 153 5.31 0.16 9.40
N ILE A 154 5.05 0.24 10.71
CA ILE A 154 5.78 -0.50 11.74
C ILE A 154 5.58 -2.02 11.54
N LEU A 155 4.34 -2.48 11.35
CA LEU A 155 4.04 -3.88 11.07
C LEU A 155 4.72 -4.34 9.79
N SER A 156 4.64 -3.54 8.72
CA SER A 156 5.29 -3.85 7.44
C SER A 156 6.79 -4.04 7.60
N LYS A 157 7.45 -3.15 8.33
CA LYS A 157 8.88 -3.27 8.64
C LYS A 157 9.18 -4.59 9.34
N TYR A 158 8.44 -4.93 10.39
CA TYR A 158 8.71 -6.15 11.16
C TYR A 158 8.40 -7.43 10.38
N THR A 159 7.34 -7.43 9.56
CA THR A 159 7.02 -8.57 8.69
C THR A 159 8.14 -8.83 7.68
N ILE A 160 8.71 -7.78 7.11
CA ILE A 160 9.82 -7.88 6.15
C ILE A 160 11.12 -8.31 6.86
N ASP A 161 11.43 -7.73 8.02
CA ASP A 161 12.60 -8.12 8.83
C ASP A 161 12.54 -9.61 9.24
N ARG A 162 11.34 -10.10 9.58
CA ARG A 162 11.09 -11.50 9.90
C ARG A 162 11.30 -12.39 8.67
N ALA A 163 10.73 -12.02 7.52
CA ALA A 163 10.85 -12.80 6.29
C ALA A 163 12.32 -12.93 5.82
N ILE A 164 13.13 -11.89 6.04
CA ILE A 164 14.58 -11.95 5.78
C ILE A 164 15.29 -12.91 6.75
N ALA A 165 14.87 -12.95 8.02
CA ALA A 165 15.52 -13.77 9.05
C ALA A 165 15.09 -15.24 9.03
N ILE A 166 13.85 -15.51 8.63
CA ILE A 166 13.24 -16.84 8.56
C ILE A 166 12.73 -17.01 7.13
N PRO A 167 13.58 -17.51 6.22
CA PRO A 167 13.30 -17.49 4.79
C PRO A 167 12.24 -18.51 4.37
N GLU A 168 11.94 -19.53 5.18
CA GLU A 168 11.03 -20.62 4.81
C GLU A 168 10.02 -20.91 5.93
N PRO A 169 8.76 -21.26 5.59
CA PRO A 169 7.80 -21.71 6.58
C PRO A 169 8.14 -23.12 7.07
N LYS A 170 7.65 -23.53 8.25
CA LYS A 170 7.87 -24.91 8.74
C LYS A 170 7.04 -25.93 7.97
N ASP A 171 5.87 -25.53 7.49
CA ASP A 171 4.93 -26.35 6.72
C ASP A 171 4.02 -25.50 5.82
N GLU A 172 3.23 -26.16 4.96
CA GLU A 172 2.32 -25.52 4.00
C GLU A 172 1.23 -24.67 4.68
N ASP A 173 0.75 -25.10 5.86
CA ASP A 173 -0.30 -24.40 6.59
C ASP A 173 0.23 -23.08 7.16
N GLU A 174 1.43 -23.10 7.76
CA GLU A 174 2.12 -21.88 8.21
C GLU A 174 2.37 -20.94 7.04
N GLY A 175 2.81 -21.45 5.87
CA GLY A 175 3.00 -20.66 4.66
C GLY A 175 1.72 -19.96 4.19
N ALA A 176 0.58 -20.67 4.16
CA ALA A 176 -0.70 -20.08 3.77
C ALA A 176 -1.16 -18.97 4.73
N VAL A 177 -0.92 -19.15 6.03
CA VAL A 177 -1.24 -18.15 7.06
C VAL A 177 -0.35 -16.91 6.93
N GLU A 178 0.96 -17.09 6.73
CA GLU A 178 1.92 -15.99 6.51
C GLU A 178 1.53 -15.18 5.26
N THR A 179 1.19 -15.88 4.17
CA THR A 179 0.70 -15.26 2.92
C THR A 179 -0.55 -14.42 3.16
N GLY A 180 -1.54 -14.99 3.85
CA GLY A 180 -2.82 -14.32 4.13
C GLY A 180 -2.64 -13.05 4.95
N TYR A 181 -1.78 -13.10 5.98
CA TYR A 181 -1.43 -11.95 6.80
C TYR A 181 -0.74 -10.87 5.97
N TYR A 182 0.30 -11.24 5.21
CA TYR A 182 1.06 -10.30 4.40
C TYR A 182 0.18 -9.59 3.37
N HIS A 183 -0.71 -10.34 2.73
CA HIS A 183 -1.65 -9.79 1.77
C HIS A 183 -2.64 -8.79 2.39
N GLY A 184 -3.21 -9.15 3.55
CA GLY A 184 -4.13 -8.27 4.26
C GLY A 184 -3.45 -6.98 4.72
N MET A 185 -2.21 -7.08 5.20
CA MET A 185 -1.39 -5.94 5.62
C MET A 185 -1.12 -4.99 4.45
N ILE A 186 -0.63 -5.50 3.31
CA ILE A 186 -0.34 -4.68 2.11
C ILE A 186 -1.60 -3.94 1.66
N GLN A 187 -2.73 -4.67 1.54
CA GLN A 187 -3.96 -4.11 1.00
C GLN A 187 -4.56 -3.05 1.94
N LEU A 188 -4.57 -3.29 3.25
CA LEU A 188 -5.06 -2.33 4.25
C LEU A 188 -4.15 -1.10 4.34
N PHE A 189 -2.84 -1.28 4.35
CA PHE A 189 -1.91 -0.16 4.38
C PHE A 189 -2.08 0.71 3.13
N GLN A 190 -2.21 0.10 1.94
CA GLN A 190 -2.52 0.82 0.70
C GLN A 190 -3.86 1.56 0.79
N THR A 191 -4.88 0.95 1.40
CA THR A 191 -6.22 1.53 1.60
C THR A 191 -6.15 2.81 2.43
N PHE A 192 -5.59 2.74 3.65
CA PHE A 192 -5.53 3.90 4.54
C PHE A 192 -4.59 4.99 4.01
N SER A 193 -3.47 4.62 3.39
CA SER A 193 -2.55 5.57 2.74
C SER A 193 -3.22 6.36 1.62
N SER A 194 -3.98 5.65 0.78
CA SER A 194 -4.69 6.27 -0.34
C SER A 194 -5.87 7.13 0.16
N MET A 195 -6.56 6.69 1.22
CA MET A 195 -7.54 7.55 1.89
C MET A 195 -6.89 8.85 2.39
N SER A 196 -5.72 8.75 3.04
CA SER A 196 -4.99 9.93 3.52
C SER A 196 -4.62 10.87 2.37
N TYR A 197 -4.31 10.37 1.18
CA TYR A 197 -3.97 11.22 0.04
C TYR A 197 -5.20 11.81 -0.69
N PHE A 198 -6.22 11.01 -0.96
CA PHE A 198 -7.29 11.39 -1.89
C PHE A 198 -8.60 11.84 -1.21
N ALA A 199 -8.88 11.37 0.01
CA ALA A 199 -10.19 11.46 0.66
C ALA A 199 -10.38 12.74 1.50
N ASP A 200 -10.14 13.89 0.87
CA ASP A 200 -10.39 15.22 1.47
C ASP A 200 -11.76 15.79 1.09
N ASP A 201 -12.25 16.74 1.90
CA ASP A 201 -13.50 17.50 1.67
C ASP A 201 -14.72 16.61 1.42
N LEU A 202 -14.93 15.64 2.32
CA LEU A 202 -15.93 14.59 2.16
C LEU A 202 -17.33 15.00 2.62
N LEU A 203 -18.33 14.36 2.03
CA LEU A 203 -19.74 14.56 2.32
C LEU A 203 -20.36 13.33 2.97
N LEU A 204 -21.18 13.55 3.99
CA LEU A 204 -22.02 12.50 4.56
C LEU A 204 -23.12 12.08 3.60
N GLU A 205 -23.12 10.82 3.20
CA GLU A 205 -24.06 10.23 2.25
C GLU A 205 -24.99 9.20 2.91
N ARG A 206 -26.11 8.87 2.27
CA ARG A 206 -27.01 7.77 2.64
C ARG A 206 -26.80 6.62 1.66
N SER A 207 -26.78 5.39 2.16
CA SER A 207 -26.72 4.20 1.28
C SER A 207 -28.02 4.01 0.46
N TYR A 208 -27.89 3.77 -0.85
CA TYR A 208 -28.93 3.22 -1.75
C TYR A 208 -28.27 2.47 -2.92
N PRO A 209 -28.83 1.35 -3.47
CA PRO A 209 -30.08 0.65 -3.12
C PRO A 209 -29.85 -0.71 -2.40
N HIS A 210 -30.90 -1.21 -1.73
CA HIS A 210 -31.03 -2.42 -0.86
C HIS A 210 -31.28 -2.17 0.65
N GLY A 211 -31.63 -0.94 1.06
CA GLY A 211 -32.41 -0.74 2.28
C GLY A 211 -31.65 -0.44 3.57
N ASP A 212 -30.32 -0.25 3.52
CA ASP A 212 -29.62 0.33 4.66
C ASP A 212 -29.68 1.88 4.61
N ASN A 213 -30.47 2.47 5.51
CA ASN A 213 -30.59 3.92 5.68
C ASN A 213 -29.42 4.54 6.47
N ARG A 214 -28.40 3.74 6.83
CA ARG A 214 -27.19 4.25 7.48
C ARG A 214 -26.52 5.31 6.62
N LYS A 215 -26.01 6.31 7.35
CA LYS A 215 -25.19 7.35 6.76
C LYS A 215 -23.74 6.94 6.88
N TYR A 216 -22.96 7.21 5.85
CA TYR A 216 -21.52 6.96 5.84
C TYR A 216 -20.80 8.18 5.29
N ILE A 217 -19.55 8.35 5.72
CA ILE A 217 -18.64 9.36 5.17
C ILE A 217 -17.86 8.72 4.01
N VAL A 218 -17.35 7.52 4.26
CA VAL A 218 -16.79 6.59 3.29
C VAL A 218 -17.39 5.23 3.59
N ARG A 219 -17.85 4.50 2.57
CA ARG A 219 -18.35 3.13 2.71
C ARG A 219 -17.34 2.19 2.08
N ALA A 220 -16.83 1.26 2.87
CA ALA A 220 -16.03 0.15 2.37
C ALA A 220 -16.93 -1.05 2.02
N THR A 221 -16.65 -1.68 0.89
CA THR A 221 -17.20 -2.98 0.51
C THR A 221 -16.11 -3.88 -0.01
N ILE A 222 -16.14 -5.17 0.33
CA ILE A 222 -15.20 -6.17 -0.17
C ILE A 222 -15.89 -6.99 -1.27
N LYS A 223 -15.28 -7.02 -2.45
CA LYS A 223 -15.80 -7.77 -3.61
C LYS A 223 -15.44 -9.26 -3.53
N GLU A 224 -16.02 -10.06 -4.43
CA GLU A 224 -15.74 -11.51 -4.53
C GLU A 224 -14.29 -11.83 -4.91
N ASP A 225 -13.65 -10.93 -5.66
CA ASP A 225 -12.22 -10.98 -6.02
C ASP A 225 -11.29 -10.44 -4.91
N TYR A 226 -11.86 -10.12 -3.73
CA TYR A 226 -11.19 -9.54 -2.57
C TYR A 226 -10.74 -8.09 -2.71
N ASP A 227 -11.11 -7.39 -3.78
CA ASP A 227 -10.85 -5.97 -3.90
C ASP A 227 -11.64 -5.17 -2.85
N ILE A 228 -11.00 -4.16 -2.27
CA ILE A 228 -11.65 -3.21 -1.37
C ILE A 228 -12.12 -2.02 -2.21
N VAL A 229 -13.42 -1.74 -2.18
CA VAL A 229 -14.01 -0.56 -2.81
C VAL A 229 -14.44 0.41 -1.73
N LEU A 230 -13.89 1.62 -1.77
CA LEU A 230 -14.34 2.74 -0.94
C LEU A 230 -15.19 3.69 -1.79
N SER A 231 -16.48 3.77 -1.48
CA SER A 231 -17.41 4.73 -2.10
C SER A 231 -17.59 5.94 -1.21
N TYR A 232 -17.40 7.13 -1.77
CA TYR A 232 -17.56 8.39 -1.03
C TYR A 232 -17.92 9.54 -1.96
N LYS A 233 -18.41 10.62 -1.36
CA LYS A 233 -18.79 11.84 -2.06
C LYS A 233 -17.87 12.98 -1.69
N LYS A 234 -17.28 13.62 -2.68
CA LYS A 234 -16.30 14.70 -2.49
C LYS A 234 -16.80 16.01 -3.08
N TYR A 235 -16.56 17.12 -2.38
CA TYR A 235 -16.80 18.44 -2.97
C TYR A 235 -15.80 18.74 -4.10
N LYS A 236 -16.31 19.25 -5.21
CA LYS A 236 -15.51 19.76 -6.31
C LYS A 236 -15.42 21.28 -6.21
N SER A 237 -14.21 21.81 -6.05
CA SER A 237 -13.99 23.25 -6.21
C SER A 237 -14.19 23.61 -7.68
N PHE A 238 -14.96 24.68 -7.95
CA PHE A 238 -15.20 25.16 -9.30
C PHE A 238 -14.39 26.41 -9.62
N ILE A 239 -13.90 27.12 -8.60
CA ILE A 239 -12.98 28.25 -8.69
C ILE A 239 -12.00 28.14 -7.52
N ASN A 240 -10.69 28.15 -7.81
CA ASN A 240 -9.63 28.32 -6.81
C ASN A 240 -9.05 29.73 -6.95
N LEU A 241 -9.13 30.55 -5.91
CA LEU A 241 -8.59 31.91 -5.81
C LEU A 241 -7.58 31.96 -4.66
N GLY A 242 -6.33 31.54 -4.93
CA GLY A 242 -5.33 31.37 -3.88
C GLY A 242 -5.75 30.32 -2.86
N ASN A 243 -5.78 30.67 -1.57
CA ASN A 243 -6.23 29.77 -0.49
C ASN A 243 -7.77 29.66 -0.36
N ILE A 244 -8.53 30.25 -1.30
CA ILE A 244 -9.99 30.26 -1.27
C ILE A 244 -10.52 29.39 -2.40
N SER A 245 -11.18 28.30 -2.04
CA SER A 245 -11.90 27.43 -2.98
C SER A 245 -13.39 27.72 -2.91
N ILE A 246 -14.03 28.00 -4.05
CA ILE A 246 -15.48 28.11 -4.15
C ILE A 246 -16.03 26.75 -4.59
N TYR A 247 -16.93 26.18 -3.78
CA TYR A 247 -17.49 24.84 -3.94
C TYR A 247 -18.96 24.93 -4.39
N GLY A 248 -19.33 24.14 -5.40
CA GLY A 248 -20.66 24.26 -6.01
C GLY A 248 -21.14 23.01 -6.74
N LYS A 249 -20.31 21.97 -6.82
CA LYS A 249 -20.64 20.64 -7.35
C LYS A 249 -20.00 19.57 -6.47
N TYR A 250 -20.53 18.35 -6.54
CA TYR A 250 -19.96 17.17 -5.90
C TYR A 250 -19.58 16.14 -6.97
N LYS A 251 -18.68 15.24 -6.61
CA LYS A 251 -18.38 14.02 -7.37
C LYS A 251 -18.71 12.81 -6.51
N ASN A 252 -19.29 11.79 -7.11
CA ASN A 252 -19.36 10.46 -6.53
C ASN A 252 -18.11 9.71 -6.96
N LEU A 253 -17.30 9.29 -6.00
CA LEU A 253 -16.01 8.66 -6.26
C LEU A 253 -16.03 7.24 -5.71
N ASN A 254 -15.47 6.33 -6.51
CA ASN A 254 -15.04 5.02 -6.05
C ASN A 254 -13.51 4.99 -6.05
N MET A 255 -12.94 4.57 -4.94
CA MET A 255 -11.54 4.16 -4.85
C MET A 255 -11.52 2.64 -4.78
N ILE A 256 -10.95 2.00 -5.79
CA ILE A 256 -10.72 0.56 -5.82
C ILE A 256 -9.29 0.32 -5.36
N VAL A 257 -9.12 -0.54 -4.36
CA VAL A 257 -7.83 -1.02 -3.88
C VAL A 257 -7.76 -2.50 -4.21
N GLN A 258 -6.90 -2.82 -5.17
CA GLN A 258 -6.78 -4.16 -5.70
C GLN A 258 -6.24 -5.12 -4.63
N TYR A 259 -6.82 -6.32 -4.56
CA TYR A 259 -6.20 -7.42 -3.85
C TYR A 259 -4.79 -7.68 -4.38
N THR A 260 -3.84 -7.87 -3.47
CA THR A 260 -2.45 -8.05 -3.83
C THR A 260 -2.22 -9.43 -4.46
N GLY A 261 -1.58 -9.44 -5.62
CA GLY A 261 -1.26 -10.63 -6.41
C GLY A 261 0.24 -10.82 -6.57
N PHE A 262 0.65 -11.99 -7.08
CA PHE A 262 2.02 -12.26 -7.55
C PHE A 262 1.99 -12.16 -9.06
N GLY A 263 2.87 -11.35 -9.66
CA GLY A 263 3.06 -11.29 -11.13
C GLY A 263 1.77 -11.12 -11.95
N TYR A 264 0.70 -10.62 -11.31
CA TYR A 264 -0.59 -10.42 -11.93
C TYR A 264 -1.36 -9.31 -11.23
N LEU A 265 -1.23 -8.10 -11.78
CA LEU A 265 -2.16 -7.01 -11.53
C LEU A 265 -3.41 -7.25 -12.40
N ASP A 266 -4.53 -7.55 -11.76
CA ASP A 266 -5.82 -7.67 -12.45
C ASP A 266 -6.37 -6.27 -12.75
N TYR A 267 -6.09 -5.78 -13.96
CA TYR A 267 -6.62 -4.52 -14.46
C TYR A 267 -7.80 -4.73 -15.42
N ARG A 268 -8.40 -5.93 -15.49
CA ARG A 268 -9.61 -6.20 -16.30
C ARG A 268 -10.74 -5.27 -15.96
N ASP A 269 -10.87 -4.92 -14.68
CA ASP A 269 -11.86 -3.93 -14.21
C ASP A 269 -11.66 -2.55 -14.85
N ILE A 270 -10.42 -2.16 -15.17
CA ILE A 270 -10.12 -0.92 -15.90
C ILE A 270 -10.58 -1.07 -17.36
N GLU A 271 -10.30 -2.22 -17.98
CA GLU A 271 -10.67 -2.51 -19.36
C GLU A 271 -12.20 -2.57 -19.56
N GLU A 272 -12.91 -3.16 -18.60
CA GLU A 272 -14.35 -3.42 -18.65
C GLU A 272 -15.20 -2.21 -18.19
N ASN A 273 -14.79 -1.50 -17.14
CA ASN A 273 -15.59 -0.41 -16.56
C ASN A 273 -15.25 0.98 -17.11
N ILE A 274 -14.01 1.18 -17.58
CA ILE A 274 -13.50 2.50 -17.95
C ILE A 274 -13.02 2.42 -19.40
N ALA A 275 -13.98 2.21 -20.32
CA ALA A 275 -13.76 2.13 -21.76
C ALA A 275 -12.57 3.02 -22.18
N PHE A 276 -11.52 2.42 -22.77
CA PHE A 276 -10.25 3.04 -23.21
C PHE A 276 -10.44 4.24 -24.17
N ARG A 277 -11.06 5.31 -23.69
CA ARG A 277 -11.50 6.46 -24.48
C ARG A 277 -10.68 7.70 -24.17
N SER A 278 -9.76 7.64 -23.21
CA SER A 278 -8.88 8.75 -22.86
C SER A 278 -7.41 8.35 -22.79
N ILE A 279 -6.53 9.27 -23.21
CA ILE A 279 -5.07 9.13 -23.11
C ILE A 279 -4.63 8.92 -21.65
N ALA A 280 -5.38 9.44 -20.68
CA ALA A 280 -5.07 9.28 -19.26
C ALA A 280 -5.14 7.80 -18.83
N ILE A 281 -6.20 7.10 -19.23
CA ILE A 281 -6.40 5.67 -18.94
C ILE A 281 -5.28 4.83 -19.54
N ARG A 282 -4.93 5.08 -20.80
CA ARG A 282 -3.83 4.35 -21.46
C ARG A 282 -2.51 4.49 -20.71
N LYS A 283 -2.20 5.68 -20.20
CA LYS A 283 -0.96 5.87 -19.43
C LYS A 283 -0.99 5.19 -18.06
N VAL A 284 -2.17 4.99 -17.45
CA VAL A 284 -2.28 4.19 -16.21
C VAL A 284 -2.05 2.72 -16.53
N TYR A 285 -2.68 2.25 -17.60
CA TYR A 285 -2.49 0.90 -18.11
C TYR A 285 -1.01 0.60 -18.40
N ASP A 286 -0.34 1.47 -19.17
CA ASP A 286 1.07 1.29 -19.51
C ASP A 286 1.96 1.17 -18.25
N LYS A 287 1.66 1.94 -17.19
CA LYS A 287 2.41 1.87 -15.93
C LYS A 287 2.07 0.63 -15.11
N LEU A 288 0.80 0.20 -15.09
CA LEU A 288 0.41 -1.06 -14.45
C LEU A 288 1.06 -2.26 -15.14
N PHE A 289 1.10 -2.28 -16.46
CA PHE A 289 1.78 -3.30 -17.23
C PHE A 289 3.29 -3.36 -16.94
N GLU A 290 3.94 -2.20 -16.80
CA GLU A 290 5.33 -2.13 -16.37
C GLU A 290 5.52 -2.72 -14.96
N ILE A 291 4.67 -2.35 -14.00
CA ILE A 291 4.74 -2.88 -12.62
C ILE A 291 4.50 -4.39 -12.63
N ASP A 292 3.52 -4.87 -13.39
CA ASP A 292 3.17 -6.28 -13.50
C ASP A 292 4.37 -7.12 -13.98
N ILE A 293 5.02 -6.68 -15.06
CA ILE A 293 6.23 -7.34 -15.59
C ILE A 293 7.36 -7.30 -14.55
N MET A 294 7.63 -6.16 -13.93
CA MET A 294 8.67 -6.07 -12.91
C MET A 294 8.36 -6.96 -11.71
N SER A 295 7.10 -7.02 -11.29
CA SER A 295 6.64 -7.85 -10.18
C SER A 295 6.83 -9.33 -10.46
N ASP A 296 6.50 -9.80 -11.66
CA ASP A 296 6.71 -11.20 -12.05
C ASP A 296 8.19 -11.59 -11.98
N HIS A 297 9.07 -10.74 -12.52
CA HIS A 297 10.49 -11.08 -12.68
C HIS A 297 11.32 -10.87 -11.41
N PHE A 298 11.03 -9.83 -10.63
CA PHE A 298 11.70 -9.58 -9.35
C PHE A 298 11.00 -10.25 -8.17
N GLY A 299 9.99 -11.08 -8.42
CA GLY A 299 9.22 -11.76 -7.37
C GLY A 299 8.56 -10.77 -6.40
N LEU A 300 8.04 -9.64 -6.89
CA LEU A 300 7.44 -8.61 -6.04
C LEU A 300 5.94 -8.84 -5.90
N ARG A 301 5.42 -8.44 -4.75
CA ARG A 301 3.98 -8.25 -4.53
C ARG A 301 3.58 -6.84 -4.90
N SER A 302 2.48 -6.72 -5.62
CA SER A 302 1.97 -5.42 -6.04
C SER A 302 0.46 -5.30 -5.84
N THR A 303 0.05 -4.07 -5.55
CA THR A 303 -1.33 -3.64 -5.45
C THR A 303 -1.44 -2.27 -6.11
N TYR A 304 -2.61 -1.93 -6.64
CA TYR A 304 -2.88 -0.60 -7.13
C TYR A 304 -4.15 -0.01 -6.55
N VAL A 305 -4.21 1.32 -6.62
CA VAL A 305 -5.39 2.10 -6.29
C VAL A 305 -5.80 2.93 -7.46
N LEU A 306 -7.07 2.79 -7.83
CA LEU A 306 -7.69 3.59 -8.87
C LEU A 306 -8.87 4.38 -8.30
N ILE A 307 -8.83 5.70 -8.47
CA ILE A 307 -9.91 6.59 -8.08
C ILE A 307 -10.60 7.07 -9.34
N TYR A 308 -11.91 6.85 -9.45
CA TYR A 308 -12.69 7.34 -10.59
C TYR A 308 -14.01 7.97 -10.17
N ASP A 309 -14.42 8.95 -10.95
CA ASP A 309 -15.74 9.58 -10.90
C ASP A 309 -16.76 8.64 -11.54
N THR A 310 -17.70 8.14 -10.74
CA THR A 310 -18.69 7.14 -11.17
C THR A 310 -19.77 7.73 -12.07
N ASP A 311 -19.97 9.04 -12.04
CA ASP A 311 -20.94 9.72 -12.91
C ASP A 311 -20.33 10.01 -14.28
N MET A 312 -19.05 10.39 -14.30
CA MET A 312 -18.35 10.83 -15.51
C MET A 312 -17.47 9.74 -16.15
N ASN A 313 -17.22 8.63 -15.44
CA ASN A 313 -16.26 7.57 -15.80
C ASN A 313 -14.86 8.11 -16.13
N THR A 314 -14.37 9.04 -15.30
CA THR A 314 -13.03 9.65 -15.44
C THR A 314 -12.14 9.27 -14.27
N ILE A 315 -10.86 8.99 -14.56
CA ILE A 315 -9.87 8.74 -13.51
C ILE A 315 -9.48 10.06 -12.83
N GLU A 316 -9.54 10.07 -11.50
CA GLU A 316 -9.24 11.19 -10.62
C GLU A 316 -7.89 11.01 -9.91
N GLY A 317 -7.41 9.78 -9.78
CA GLY A 317 -6.15 9.49 -9.11
C GLY A 317 -5.70 8.05 -9.31
N PHE A 318 -4.41 7.85 -9.16
CA PHE A 318 -3.76 6.54 -9.26
C PHE A 318 -2.60 6.47 -8.28
N SER A 319 -2.51 5.35 -7.58
CA SER A 319 -1.39 5.01 -6.70
C SER A 319 -1.10 3.51 -6.83
N TYR A 320 0.08 3.09 -6.40
CA TYR A 320 0.41 1.66 -6.34
C TYR A 320 1.35 1.37 -5.18
N GLY A 321 1.32 0.13 -4.69
CA GLY A 321 2.21 -0.37 -3.66
C GLY A 321 2.99 -1.55 -4.20
N ILE A 322 4.29 -1.61 -3.90
CA ILE A 322 5.15 -2.73 -4.28
C ILE A 322 5.98 -3.13 -3.07
N TYR A 323 6.03 -4.45 -2.86
CA TYR A 323 6.64 -5.08 -1.71
C TYR A 323 7.49 -6.27 -2.16
N PRO A 324 8.60 -6.57 -1.45
CA PRO A 324 9.41 -7.74 -1.74
C PRO A 324 8.62 -9.04 -1.49
N GLY A 325 8.71 -10.00 -2.39
CA GLY A 325 8.26 -11.37 -2.16
C GLY A 325 9.37 -12.21 -1.53
N PHE A 326 8.96 -13.17 -0.70
CA PHE A 326 9.85 -14.07 0.03
C PHE A 326 9.34 -15.50 -0.05
N ILE A 327 10.25 -16.47 -0.01
CA ILE A 327 9.92 -17.90 0.04
C ILE A 327 9.01 -18.21 1.24
N LEU A 328 9.17 -17.49 2.37
CA LEU A 328 8.33 -17.60 3.58
C LEU A 328 6.84 -17.53 3.27
N PHE A 329 6.46 -16.72 2.29
CA PHE A 329 5.08 -16.50 1.87
C PHE A 329 4.62 -17.48 0.78
N ASN A 330 5.35 -18.58 0.57
CA ASN A 330 5.02 -19.66 -0.38
C ASN A 330 4.90 -19.16 -1.84
N GLU A 331 5.86 -18.34 -2.28
CA GLU A 331 5.76 -17.57 -3.53
C GLU A 331 6.89 -17.91 -4.52
N THR A 332 6.57 -18.77 -5.50
CA THR A 332 7.38 -19.02 -6.72
C THR A 332 8.81 -19.54 -6.50
N ASN A 333 9.58 -19.66 -7.61
CA ASN A 333 10.91 -20.26 -7.62
C ASN A 333 12.04 -19.26 -7.27
N ILE A 334 11.78 -17.95 -7.22
CA ILE A 334 12.80 -16.90 -6.97
C ILE A 334 12.23 -15.84 -6.01
N ASP A 335 12.92 -15.58 -4.88
CA ASP A 335 12.58 -14.46 -4.00
C ASP A 335 13.19 -13.13 -4.47
N THR A 336 12.61 -12.00 -4.04
CA THR A 336 13.13 -10.68 -4.42
C THR A 336 14.61 -10.47 -4.08
N PRO A 337 15.11 -10.87 -2.89
CA PRO A 337 16.53 -10.80 -2.59
C PRO A 337 17.42 -11.54 -3.61
N GLU A 338 17.01 -12.73 -4.04
CA GLU A 338 17.70 -13.52 -5.06
C GLU A 338 17.65 -12.86 -6.43
N ALA A 339 16.48 -12.38 -6.87
CA ALA A 339 16.36 -11.66 -8.13
C ALA A 339 17.28 -10.42 -8.18
N ILE A 340 17.36 -9.65 -7.09
CA ILE A 340 18.26 -8.50 -6.96
C ILE A 340 19.74 -8.94 -7.00
N ARG A 341 20.08 -10.04 -6.33
CA ARG A 341 21.45 -10.58 -6.34
C ARG A 341 21.87 -11.02 -7.74
N ASN A 342 20.99 -11.73 -8.45
CA ASN A 342 21.23 -12.19 -9.81
C ASN A 342 21.35 -11.00 -10.77
N PHE A 343 20.44 -10.01 -10.66
CA PHE A 343 20.54 -8.75 -11.39
C PHE A 343 21.90 -8.11 -11.22
N ASN A 344 22.32 -7.83 -10.00
CA ASN A 344 23.63 -7.20 -9.75
C ASN A 344 24.78 -8.06 -10.31
N THR A 345 24.72 -9.38 -10.13
CA THR A 345 25.76 -10.30 -10.63
C THR A 345 25.85 -10.26 -12.17
N ASN A 346 24.71 -10.26 -12.85
CA ASN A 346 24.63 -10.28 -14.31
C ASN A 346 25.20 -9.00 -14.94
N PHE A 347 24.98 -7.83 -14.32
CA PHE A 347 25.48 -6.55 -14.82
C PHE A 347 26.85 -6.14 -14.26
N SER A 348 27.33 -6.78 -13.20
CA SER A 348 28.67 -6.51 -12.65
C SER A 348 29.78 -6.93 -13.60
N LYS A 349 31.01 -6.46 -13.35
CA LYS A 349 32.14 -6.79 -14.21
C LYS A 349 32.41 -8.30 -14.20
N GLY A 350 32.39 -8.90 -15.39
CA GLY A 350 32.56 -10.34 -15.58
C GLY A 350 31.25 -11.14 -15.54
N GLY A 351 30.13 -10.50 -15.22
CA GLY A 351 28.79 -11.06 -15.38
C GLY A 351 28.35 -11.12 -16.85
N TYR A 352 27.18 -11.74 -17.08
CA TYR A 352 26.66 -11.99 -18.42
C TYR A 352 26.56 -10.72 -19.29
N PHE A 353 26.07 -9.62 -18.73
CA PHE A 353 25.95 -8.31 -19.40
C PHE A 353 27.13 -7.38 -19.11
N GLY A 354 28.18 -7.86 -18.44
CA GLY A 354 29.29 -7.05 -17.93
C GLY A 354 30.06 -6.22 -18.98
N GLU A 355 30.04 -6.63 -20.25
CA GLU A 355 30.68 -5.88 -21.36
C GLU A 355 29.83 -4.67 -21.84
N PHE A 356 28.55 -4.66 -21.48
CA PHE A 356 27.55 -3.67 -21.87
C PHE A 356 27.10 -2.79 -20.69
N SER A 357 27.56 -3.02 -19.46
CA SER A 357 27.08 -2.35 -18.25
C SER A 357 27.01 -0.82 -18.37
N ASN A 358 28.02 -0.19 -18.97
CA ASN A 358 28.02 1.27 -19.19
C ASN A 358 26.95 1.72 -20.20
N GLU A 359 26.68 0.93 -21.25
CA GLU A 359 25.66 1.23 -22.26
C GLU A 359 24.25 1.00 -21.71
N LEU A 360 24.14 0.04 -20.80
CA LEU A 360 22.94 -0.30 -20.06
C LEU A 360 22.77 0.56 -18.81
N GLU A 361 23.67 1.52 -18.56
CA GLU A 361 23.63 2.47 -17.41
C GLU A 361 23.65 1.81 -16.02
N TYR A 362 24.21 0.61 -15.89
CA TYR A 362 24.44 0.00 -14.58
C TYR A 362 25.65 0.62 -13.86
N ASP A 363 25.46 1.07 -12.62
CA ASP A 363 26.54 1.54 -11.74
C ASP A 363 26.88 0.50 -10.66
N GLU A 364 28.03 -0.15 -10.81
CA GLU A 364 28.56 -1.15 -9.86
C GLU A 364 28.89 -0.54 -8.48
N ASN A 365 29.11 0.79 -8.38
CA ASN A 365 29.35 1.46 -7.09
C ASN A 365 28.05 1.77 -6.35
N ASN A 366 26.92 1.68 -7.03
CA ASN A 366 25.59 1.89 -6.48
C ASN A 366 24.68 0.74 -6.92
N PRO A 367 24.92 -0.50 -6.42
CA PRO A 367 24.15 -1.66 -6.81
C PRO A 367 22.68 -1.54 -6.35
N LEU A 368 21.81 -2.34 -6.97
CA LEU A 368 20.43 -2.45 -6.57
C LEU A 368 20.32 -3.15 -5.21
N THR A 369 19.51 -2.62 -4.30
CA THR A 369 19.23 -3.19 -2.98
C THR A 369 17.73 -3.16 -2.69
N LEU A 370 17.26 -3.92 -1.68
CA LEU A 370 15.85 -3.86 -1.25
C LEU A 370 15.44 -2.47 -0.79
N GLU A 371 16.38 -1.67 -0.27
CA GLU A 371 16.10 -0.33 0.21
C GLU A 371 15.90 0.64 -0.96
N ASN A 372 16.79 0.61 -1.97
CA ASN A 372 16.79 1.59 -3.07
C ASN A 372 15.94 1.19 -4.29
N PHE A 373 15.42 -0.04 -4.36
CA PHE A 373 14.75 -0.56 -5.54
C PHE A 373 13.54 0.28 -5.98
N GLY A 374 12.66 0.68 -5.05
CA GLY A 374 11.46 1.44 -5.39
C GLY A 374 11.76 2.82 -5.98
N GLU A 375 12.84 3.45 -5.55
CA GLU A 375 13.30 4.74 -6.06
C GLU A 375 13.92 4.61 -7.46
N ARG A 376 14.33 3.39 -7.85
CA ARG A 376 15.04 3.08 -9.09
C ARG A 376 14.21 2.27 -10.09
N MET A 377 12.91 2.09 -9.88
CA MET A 377 12.09 1.29 -10.80
C MET A 377 12.08 1.82 -12.23
N ASP A 378 11.95 3.14 -12.42
CA ASP A 378 11.96 3.73 -13.76
C ASP A 378 13.34 3.52 -14.43
N GLU A 379 14.43 3.56 -13.65
CA GLU A 379 15.79 3.23 -14.11
C GLU A 379 15.88 1.77 -14.54
N ILE A 380 15.47 0.82 -13.69
CA ILE A 380 15.49 -0.63 -13.99
C ILE A 380 14.67 -0.93 -15.25
N TRP A 381 13.51 -0.29 -15.40
CA TRP A 381 12.67 -0.44 -16.58
C TRP A 381 13.34 0.07 -17.85
N ASP A 382 14.03 1.22 -17.79
CA ASP A 382 14.78 1.75 -18.92
C ASP A 382 16.04 0.92 -19.22
N MET A 383 16.70 0.35 -18.20
CA MET A 383 17.78 -0.62 -18.39
C MET A 383 17.30 -1.85 -19.16
N ASN A 384 16.14 -2.40 -18.80
CA ASN A 384 15.56 -3.53 -19.52
C ASN A 384 15.29 -3.21 -21.00
N LYS A 385 14.80 -2.00 -21.31
CA LYS A 385 14.61 -1.57 -22.71
C LYS A 385 15.92 -1.56 -23.49
N LYS A 386 17.02 -1.10 -22.88
CA LYS A 386 18.34 -1.11 -23.52
C LYS A 386 18.88 -2.52 -23.69
N THR A 387 18.64 -3.40 -22.70
CA THR A 387 19.02 -4.82 -22.80
C THR A 387 18.32 -5.50 -23.97
N LEU A 388 17.05 -5.18 -24.23
CA LEU A 388 16.32 -5.67 -25.42
C LEU A 388 16.99 -5.26 -26.73
N GLU A 389 17.42 -3.99 -26.82
CA GLU A 389 18.13 -3.48 -27.99
C GLU A 389 19.46 -4.22 -28.21
N VAL A 390 20.21 -4.49 -27.13
CA VAL A 390 21.46 -5.25 -27.18
C VAL A 390 21.22 -6.70 -27.60
N LEU A 391 20.18 -7.34 -27.07
CA LEU A 391 19.87 -8.74 -27.35
C LEU A 391 19.17 -8.96 -28.70
N GLY A 392 18.49 -7.95 -29.23
CA GLY A 392 17.58 -8.09 -30.37
C GLY A 392 16.42 -9.04 -30.08
N LYS A 393 15.92 -9.04 -28.84
CA LYS A 393 14.87 -9.96 -28.33
C LYS A 393 13.59 -9.21 -27.93
N ASP A 394 12.53 -9.96 -27.66
CA ASP A 394 11.25 -9.46 -27.14
C ASP A 394 11.28 -9.23 -25.61
N TYR A 395 10.40 -8.34 -25.12
CA TYR A 395 10.36 -7.81 -23.75
C TYR A 395 10.49 -8.86 -22.64
N ASN A 396 9.67 -9.91 -22.69
CA ASN A 396 9.63 -10.92 -21.63
C ASN A 396 10.94 -11.70 -21.52
N ILE A 397 11.62 -11.96 -22.65
CA ILE A 397 12.85 -12.75 -22.65
C ILE A 397 14.02 -11.94 -22.07
N SER A 398 14.04 -10.62 -22.26
CA SER A 398 15.08 -9.77 -21.65
C SER A 398 14.91 -9.64 -20.15
N MET A 399 13.67 -9.42 -19.66
CA MET A 399 13.41 -9.32 -18.23
C MET A 399 13.79 -10.61 -17.49
N GLU A 400 13.47 -11.77 -18.05
CA GLU A 400 13.88 -13.06 -17.51
C GLU A 400 15.40 -13.17 -17.43
N MET A 401 16.11 -12.83 -18.50
CA MET A 401 17.57 -12.90 -18.53
C MET A 401 18.26 -11.96 -17.54
N ILE A 402 17.68 -10.80 -17.21
CA ILE A 402 18.34 -9.88 -16.27
C ILE A 402 18.26 -10.35 -14.82
N VAL A 403 17.27 -11.17 -14.43
CA VAL A 403 17.06 -11.64 -13.04
C VAL A 403 17.37 -13.13 -12.82
N MET A 404 17.54 -13.93 -13.88
CA MET A 404 17.98 -15.32 -13.76
C MET A 404 19.45 -15.43 -13.32
N ASP A 405 19.80 -16.52 -12.65
CA ASP A 405 21.21 -16.84 -12.36
C ASP A 405 21.92 -17.25 -13.66
N LEU A 406 22.74 -16.34 -14.19
CA LEU A 406 23.58 -16.57 -15.38
C LEU A 406 25.06 -16.70 -15.00
N SER A 407 25.39 -16.96 -13.74
CA SER A 407 26.79 -17.06 -13.27
C SER A 407 27.59 -18.20 -13.92
N GLY A 408 26.89 -19.21 -14.46
CA GLY A 408 27.48 -20.32 -15.21
C GLY A 408 27.58 -20.09 -16.72
N GLU A 409 27.01 -19.02 -17.26
CA GLU A 409 26.95 -18.73 -18.69
C GLU A 409 28.16 -17.91 -19.16
N GLU A 410 28.56 -18.09 -20.43
CA GLU A 410 29.62 -17.25 -21.00
C GLU A 410 29.12 -15.80 -21.15
N PRO A 411 29.93 -14.79 -20.76
CA PRO A 411 29.55 -13.39 -20.90
C PRO A 411 29.20 -13.02 -22.33
N LEU A 412 28.09 -12.29 -22.50
CA LEU A 412 27.65 -11.78 -23.79
C LEU A 412 28.76 -10.90 -24.39
N LYS A 413 29.11 -11.19 -25.65
CA LYS A 413 30.15 -10.48 -26.40
C LYS A 413 29.53 -9.54 -27.43
N ARG A 414 30.17 -8.39 -27.65
CA ARG A 414 29.86 -7.54 -28.81
C ARG A 414 30.05 -8.34 -30.09
N LYS A 415 29.09 -8.23 -31.00
CA LYS A 415 29.27 -8.70 -32.38
C LYS A 415 30.27 -7.75 -33.05
N GLU A 416 31.35 -8.31 -33.59
CA GLU A 416 32.38 -7.58 -34.35
C GLU A 416 31.83 -6.96 -35.63
#